data_AF-A0A0V1EBQ4-F1
#
_entry.id   AF-A0A0V1EBQ4-F1
#
_cell.length_a   1.000
_cell.length_b   1.000
_cell.length_c   1.000
_cell.angle_alpha   90.00
_cell.angle_beta   90.00
_cell.angle_gamma   90.00
#
_symmetry.space_group_name_H-M   'P 1'
#
loop_
_entity.id
_entity.type
_entity.pdbx_description
1 polymer ?
#
loop_
_entity_poly.entity_id
_entity_poly.type
_entity_poly.pdbx_seq_one_letter_code
_entity_poly.pdbx_strand_id
1 'polypeptide(L)'
;MKASMKISAKNKVDTMMNGYSGSSDEEAASDSPKTVVHTVWNQSIPINQMSLPKLTRLRQLLSLRHIQDSTFAKYNVRATANGDGLIFPRYTDRVERVGVRQLKPSGLKIFRLTENRNQPGIIEETIPDSSTYVGFFGYHLVKSVDVETVLLFNEADALSVHQAAGKVALAVHDQYGPFQNQLLSLLTELIHVIIWPPPEKYNRGKLLAKSLTSTNCHLISPASCKNMRAADALALPGKGRQLIAGVIKACERVEEKSLSTFDKLKELTKEYYYGYGSVSGICKWSRFSALNNYLKGFRLGELTLIGGGSACGKKTFLAEYALDICCQNVSTLWCCLELPVGRLTATLVEQFSKDAFFEENTNQRSFDYWYEEISRLPMYFAKFDKVGFTKLKDIVEVIDRLAASKEVQHIVIDDVTALQEWTLAKNGYDLNLIFSDLRRLAQNRNCHITGSMLLSKLQNSKDNNNADTLQQNAVNMQAMKEADNVLVICTKKLAQDITDVEHENFLQIWKTRRGGDLVLSNYIEMNFNRMTKCYTLTVGDRALPEGTY
;
A
#
# COMPACT_ATOMS: atom_id res chain seq x y z
N MET A 1 -47.75 -42.64 5.80
CA MET A 1 -47.01 -42.38 7.07
C MET A 1 -45.83 -41.47 6.76
N LYS A 2 -45.63 -40.47 7.62
CA LYS A 2 -44.69 -39.33 7.55
C LYS A 2 -45.07 -38.20 6.58
N ALA A 3 -45.69 -37.19 7.20
CA ALA A 3 -46.12 -35.93 6.64
C ALA A 3 -44.99 -34.89 6.68
N SER A 4 -45.00 -34.03 5.66
CA SER A 4 -44.37 -32.71 5.63
C SER A 4 -45.14 -31.73 6.51
N MET A 5 -44.47 -30.75 7.12
CA MET A 5 -45.16 -29.54 7.58
C MET A 5 -44.31 -28.28 7.37
N LYS A 6 -44.94 -27.32 6.69
CA LYS A 6 -44.49 -25.98 6.33
C LYS A 6 -44.77 -24.98 7.46
N ILE A 7 -43.87 -24.00 7.60
CA ILE A 7 -44.08 -22.53 7.60
C ILE A 7 -45.31 -21.97 8.36
N SER A 8 -45.09 -21.08 9.34
CA SER A 8 -45.44 -19.64 9.22
C SER A 8 -45.41 -18.90 10.57
N ALA A 9 -44.92 -17.66 10.49
CA ALA A 9 -44.81 -16.64 11.52
C ALA A 9 -46.14 -16.14 12.11
N LYS A 10 -46.08 -15.55 13.32
CA LYS A 10 -46.64 -14.21 13.61
C LYS A 10 -46.31 -13.69 15.03
N ASN A 11 -46.03 -12.39 15.07
CA ASN A 11 -45.86 -11.49 16.21
C ASN A 11 -46.93 -11.62 17.31
N LYS A 12 -46.56 -11.29 18.56
CA LYS A 12 -47.39 -10.43 19.41
C LYS A 12 -46.59 -9.74 20.51
N VAL A 13 -46.99 -8.50 20.73
CA VAL A 13 -46.50 -7.48 21.64
C VAL A 13 -47.34 -7.53 22.93
N ASP A 14 -46.73 -7.07 24.02
CA ASP A 14 -47.28 -6.57 25.29
C ASP A 14 -47.72 -7.48 26.44
N THR A 15 -47.41 -6.92 27.62
CA THR A 15 -48.05 -7.03 28.95
C THR A 15 -47.53 -8.12 29.91
N MET A 16 -46.83 -7.69 30.98
CA MET A 16 -47.43 -7.69 32.33
C MET A 16 -46.55 -6.95 33.36
N MET A 17 -47.20 -5.95 33.97
CA MET A 17 -46.82 -5.23 35.17
C MET A 17 -47.07 -6.08 36.43
N ASN A 18 -46.21 -5.85 37.43
CA ASN A 18 -46.45 -5.86 38.89
C ASN A 18 -46.78 -7.17 39.63
N GLY A 19 -45.95 -7.43 40.66
CA GLY A 19 -46.26 -8.35 41.76
C GLY A 19 -45.19 -8.37 42.86
N TYR A 20 -45.21 -7.35 43.72
CA TYR A 20 -44.44 -7.17 44.96
C TYR A 20 -44.33 -8.40 45.88
N SER A 21 -43.19 -8.55 46.57
CA SER A 21 -43.13 -8.49 48.05
C SER A 21 -41.68 -8.55 48.55
N GLY A 22 -41.31 -7.63 49.44
CA GLY A 22 -39.95 -7.45 49.91
C GLY A 22 -39.47 -8.44 50.97
N SER A 23 -38.15 -8.59 51.04
CA SER A 23 -37.42 -8.89 52.27
C SER A 23 -36.32 -7.82 52.41
N SER A 24 -36.41 -7.08 53.50
CA SER A 24 -35.36 -6.20 54.01
C SER A 24 -34.19 -7.06 54.47
N ASP A 25 -33.04 -6.91 53.82
CA ASP A 25 -31.73 -7.15 54.41
C ASP A 25 -30.84 -5.96 54.00
N GLU A 26 -30.37 -5.24 55.02
CA GLU A 26 -29.38 -4.17 54.91
C GLU A 26 -27.98 -4.75 54.57
N GLU A 27 -27.10 -3.88 54.06
CA GLU A 27 -25.65 -4.05 53.79
C GLU A 27 -25.27 -4.72 52.45
N ALA A 28 -24.54 -4.10 51.51
CA ALA A 28 -23.65 -2.94 51.55
C ALA A 28 -23.76 -2.10 50.26
N ALA A 29 -23.84 -0.78 50.40
CA ALA A 29 -23.87 0.16 49.29
C ALA A 29 -22.52 0.16 48.55
N SER A 30 -22.44 -0.47 47.37
CA SER A 30 -21.33 -0.22 46.45
C SER A 30 -21.55 1.17 45.83
N ASP A 31 -20.75 2.15 46.24
CA ASP A 31 -20.82 3.51 45.69
C ASP A 31 -20.66 3.49 44.17
N SER A 32 -21.61 4.09 43.44
CA SER A 32 -21.48 4.22 41.99
C SER A 32 -20.20 5.01 41.63
N PRO A 33 -19.51 4.73 40.52
CA PRO A 33 -18.26 5.43 40.16
C PRO A 33 -18.39 6.95 40.11
N LYS A 34 -19.58 7.47 39.75
CA LYS A 34 -19.88 8.91 39.77
C LYS A 34 -19.95 9.48 41.19
N THR A 35 -20.46 8.71 42.15
CA THR A 35 -20.53 9.10 43.57
C THR A 35 -19.12 9.30 44.12
N VAL A 36 -18.22 8.34 43.87
CA VAL A 36 -16.81 8.40 44.34
C VAL A 36 -16.09 9.63 43.78
N VAL A 37 -16.21 9.90 42.48
CA VAL A 37 -15.61 11.09 41.83
C VAL A 37 -16.07 12.37 42.51
N HIS A 38 -17.38 12.52 42.75
CA HIS A 38 -17.92 13.72 43.38
C HIS A 38 -17.51 13.85 44.85
N THR A 39 -17.43 12.75 45.59
CA THR A 39 -16.96 12.75 46.98
C THR A 39 -15.52 13.25 47.08
N VAL A 40 -14.60 12.65 46.32
CA VAL A 40 -13.18 13.06 46.31
C VAL A 40 -13.04 14.51 45.83
N TRP A 41 -13.80 14.91 44.82
CA TRP A 41 -13.80 16.28 44.32
C TRP A 41 -14.30 17.31 45.34
N ASN A 42 -15.36 16.98 46.09
CA ASN A 42 -15.91 17.90 47.09
C ASN A 42 -15.01 18.04 48.32
N GLN A 43 -14.27 16.98 48.67
CA GLN A 43 -13.27 16.99 49.76
C GLN A 43 -11.95 17.67 49.37
N SER A 44 -11.71 17.89 48.07
CA SER A 44 -10.49 18.52 47.59
C SER A 44 -10.37 19.99 48.01
N ILE A 45 -9.14 20.45 48.19
CA ILE A 45 -8.84 21.82 48.60
C ILE A 45 -8.22 22.61 47.46
N PRO A 46 -8.38 23.95 47.43
CA PRO A 46 -7.64 24.82 46.51
C PRO A 46 -6.12 24.65 46.64
N ILE A 47 -5.38 24.78 45.54
CA ILE A 47 -3.91 24.59 45.51
C ILE A 47 -3.17 25.55 46.46
N ASN A 48 -3.69 26.77 46.65
CA ASN A 48 -3.08 27.77 47.53
C ASN A 48 -3.12 27.38 49.03
N GLN A 49 -3.92 26.38 49.41
CA GLN A 49 -3.96 25.84 50.77
C GLN A 49 -2.95 24.71 51.00
N MET A 50 -2.26 24.26 49.94
CA MET A 50 -1.21 23.24 50.03
C MET A 50 0.11 23.84 50.53
N SER A 51 0.89 23.07 51.29
CA SER A 51 2.23 23.49 51.71
C SER A 51 3.15 23.76 50.50
N LEU A 52 3.85 24.89 50.52
CA LEU A 52 4.74 25.32 49.44
C LEU A 52 5.85 24.29 49.09
N PRO A 53 6.48 23.58 50.06
CA PRO A 53 7.47 22.56 49.73
C PRO A 53 6.89 21.39 48.92
N LYS A 54 5.73 20.86 49.34
CA LYS A 54 5.05 19.76 48.62
C LYS A 54 4.60 20.20 47.23
N LEU A 55 4.03 21.40 47.12
CA LEU A 55 3.60 21.96 45.84
C LEU A 55 4.78 22.16 44.87
N THR A 56 5.89 22.73 45.36
CA THR A 56 7.12 22.92 44.57
C THR A 56 7.67 21.58 44.08
N ARG A 57 7.62 20.55 44.94
CA ARG A 57 8.06 19.20 44.59
C ARG A 57 7.19 18.57 43.50
N LEU A 58 5.86 18.66 43.63
CA LEU A 58 4.93 18.15 42.61
C LEU A 58 5.10 18.90 41.28
N ARG A 59 5.30 20.23 41.32
CA ARG A 59 5.59 21.02 40.12
C ARG A 59 6.85 20.56 39.41
N GLN A 60 7.89 20.19 40.15
CA GLN A 60 9.11 19.64 39.57
C GLN A 60 8.86 18.28 38.91
N LEU A 61 8.24 17.35 39.62
CA LEU A 61 8.10 15.97 39.17
C LEU A 61 7.10 15.82 38.00
N LEU A 62 6.10 16.70 37.92
CA LEU A 62 5.08 16.70 36.87
C LEU A 62 5.40 17.65 35.70
N SER A 63 6.60 18.25 35.66
CA SER A 63 6.99 19.25 34.64
C SER A 63 6.09 20.49 34.59
N LEU A 64 5.62 20.94 35.76
CA LEU A 64 4.73 22.10 35.93
C LEU A 64 5.44 23.32 36.55
N ARG A 65 6.78 23.32 36.64
CA ARG A 65 7.57 24.40 37.28
C ARG A 65 7.27 25.79 36.72
N HIS A 66 7.00 25.86 35.42
CA HIS A 66 6.77 27.11 34.70
C HIS A 66 5.28 27.47 34.59
N ILE A 67 4.38 26.68 35.18
CA ILE A 67 2.93 26.92 35.15
C ILE A 67 2.52 27.85 36.29
N GLN A 68 1.74 28.87 35.94
CA GLN A 68 1.22 29.88 36.85
C GLN A 68 -0.04 29.39 37.57
N ASP A 69 -0.25 29.88 38.79
CA ASP A 69 -1.40 29.57 39.64
C ASP A 69 -2.73 29.95 38.97
N SER A 70 -2.73 31.01 38.16
CA SER A 70 -3.90 31.42 37.38
C SER A 70 -4.29 30.39 36.32
N THR A 71 -3.31 29.73 35.70
CA THR A 71 -3.55 28.64 34.74
C THR A 71 -4.12 27.41 35.43
N PHE A 72 -3.58 27.07 36.61
CA PHE A 72 -4.14 25.99 37.44
C PHE A 72 -5.60 26.27 37.84
N ALA A 73 -5.89 27.49 38.30
CA ALA A 73 -7.24 27.89 38.69
C ALA A 73 -8.22 27.79 37.51
N LYS A 74 -7.81 28.21 36.32
CA LYS A 74 -8.65 28.17 35.10
C LYS A 74 -8.98 26.74 34.66
N TYR A 75 -8.05 25.81 34.86
CA TYR A 75 -8.26 24.37 34.61
C TYR A 75 -8.88 23.62 35.78
N ASN A 76 -9.28 24.32 36.85
CA ASN A 76 -9.80 23.74 38.09
C ASN A 76 -8.85 22.69 38.70
N VAL A 77 -7.53 22.84 38.58
CA VAL A 77 -6.62 21.92 39.28
C VAL A 77 -6.72 22.18 40.78
N ARG A 78 -6.80 21.11 41.57
CA ARG A 78 -6.97 21.17 43.03
C ARG A 78 -5.92 20.31 43.73
N ALA A 79 -5.80 20.43 45.04
CA ALA A 79 -5.00 19.54 45.86
C ALA A 79 -5.89 18.52 46.59
N THR A 80 -5.32 17.37 46.91
CA THR A 80 -5.96 16.35 47.77
C THR A 80 -6.27 16.93 49.16
N ALA A 81 -7.24 16.37 49.87
CA ALA A 81 -7.63 16.83 51.21
C ALA A 81 -6.44 16.88 52.19
N ASN A 82 -5.51 15.93 52.08
CA ASN A 82 -4.31 15.84 52.92
C ASN A 82 -3.15 16.74 52.43
N GLY A 83 -3.33 17.45 51.32
CA GLY A 83 -2.30 18.31 50.74
C GLY A 83 -1.03 17.56 50.30
N ASP A 84 -1.16 16.29 49.92
CA ASP A 84 -0.07 15.40 49.49
C ASP A 84 -0.06 15.12 47.98
N GLY A 85 -1.04 15.62 47.23
CA GLY A 85 -1.16 15.40 45.80
C GLY A 85 -1.94 16.48 45.04
N LEU A 86 -1.87 16.41 43.71
CA LEU A 86 -2.63 17.27 42.79
C LEU A 86 -3.70 16.46 42.07
N ILE A 87 -4.87 17.09 41.88
CA ILE A 87 -6.05 16.54 41.22
C ILE A 87 -6.32 17.33 39.93
N PHE A 88 -6.36 16.61 38.81
CA PHE A 88 -6.66 17.11 37.48
C PHE A 88 -8.04 16.63 37.04
N PRO A 89 -9.06 17.51 37.00
CA PRO A 89 -10.42 17.12 36.66
C PRO A 89 -10.61 16.88 35.16
N ARG A 90 -11.36 15.82 34.83
CA ARG A 90 -11.76 15.50 33.46
C ARG A 90 -13.27 15.67 33.30
N TYR A 91 -13.66 16.20 32.15
CA TYR A 91 -15.04 16.56 31.86
C TYR A 91 -15.49 15.91 30.54
N THR A 92 -16.77 15.56 30.50
CA THR A 92 -17.50 15.15 29.28
C THR A 92 -18.40 16.25 28.73
N ASP A 93 -18.52 17.37 29.45
CA ASP A 93 -19.38 18.49 29.08
C ASP A 93 -18.68 19.85 29.26
N ARG A 94 -19.29 20.89 28.69
CA ARG A 94 -18.75 22.25 28.60
C ARG A 94 -19.46 23.19 29.57
N VAL A 95 -18.75 24.19 30.10
CA VAL A 95 -19.37 25.23 30.96
C VAL A 95 -20.50 25.95 30.20
N GLU A 96 -20.33 26.18 28.91
CA GLU A 96 -21.32 26.85 28.06
C GLU A 96 -22.67 26.12 28.02
N ARG A 97 -22.68 24.77 28.09
CA ARG A 97 -23.90 23.96 27.99
C ARG A 97 -24.62 23.79 29.33
N VAL A 98 -23.86 23.57 30.40
CA VAL A 98 -24.41 23.15 31.72
C VAL A 98 -24.34 24.26 32.78
N GLY A 99 -23.51 25.27 32.56
CA GLY A 99 -23.28 26.36 33.52
C GLY A 99 -22.33 25.98 34.66
N VAL A 100 -21.66 27.00 35.23
CA VAL A 100 -20.57 26.82 36.21
C VAL A 100 -21.00 26.06 37.47
N ARG A 101 -22.21 26.30 37.97
CA ARG A 101 -22.71 25.72 39.23
C ARG A 101 -23.05 24.24 39.13
N GLN A 102 -23.43 23.78 37.94
CA GLN A 102 -23.86 22.41 37.69
C GLN A 102 -22.74 21.54 37.11
N LEU A 103 -21.69 22.17 36.56
CA LEU A 103 -20.54 21.44 36.03
C LEU A 103 -19.78 20.74 37.16
N LYS A 104 -19.76 19.41 37.10
CA LYS A 104 -18.91 18.57 37.94
C LYS A 104 -17.99 17.72 37.07
N PRO A 105 -16.76 17.43 37.53
CA PRO A 105 -15.90 16.49 36.82
C PRO A 105 -16.55 15.12 36.77
N SER A 106 -16.36 14.43 35.66
CA SER A 106 -16.83 13.07 35.46
C SER A 106 -15.73 12.04 35.70
N GLY A 107 -14.48 12.49 35.77
CA GLY A 107 -13.34 11.72 36.25
C GLY A 107 -12.23 12.62 36.79
N LEU A 108 -11.30 12.04 37.54
CA LEU A 108 -10.18 12.70 38.20
C LEU A 108 -8.90 11.92 37.91
N LYS A 109 -7.83 12.64 37.57
CA LYS A 109 -6.47 12.10 37.60
C LYS A 109 -5.73 12.70 38.79
N ILE A 110 -5.23 11.86 39.67
CA ILE A 110 -4.62 12.25 40.95
C ILE A 110 -3.17 11.81 40.95
N PHE A 111 -2.28 12.73 41.32
CA PHE A 111 -0.86 12.43 41.53
C PHE A 111 -0.49 12.69 42.98
N ARG A 112 -0.13 11.65 43.73
CA ARG A 112 0.28 11.76 45.14
C ARG A 112 1.80 11.57 45.30
N LEU A 113 2.40 12.32 46.22
CA LEU A 113 3.79 12.12 46.61
C LEU A 113 3.95 10.82 47.40
N THR A 114 4.99 10.05 47.10
CA THR A 114 5.37 8.90 47.94
C THR A 114 6.50 9.25 48.87
N GLU A 115 6.33 8.92 50.15
CA GLU A 115 7.34 9.09 51.19
C GLU A 115 8.24 7.85 51.29
N ASN A 116 8.96 7.50 50.20
CA ASN A 116 9.98 6.46 50.25
C ASN A 116 11.37 7.07 50.41
N ARG A 117 12.08 6.68 51.49
CA ARG A 117 13.38 7.25 51.91
C ARG A 117 14.51 7.10 50.87
N ASN A 118 14.41 6.16 49.94
CA ASN A 118 15.47 5.87 48.96
C ASN A 118 15.22 6.45 47.56
N GLN A 119 13.95 6.65 47.16
CA GLN A 119 13.56 7.36 45.94
C GLN A 119 12.18 8.00 46.13
N PRO A 120 12.08 9.33 46.29
CA PRO A 120 10.80 10.02 46.33
C PRO A 120 10.16 10.02 44.94
N GLY A 121 9.00 9.38 44.81
CA GLY A 121 8.28 9.20 43.55
C GLY A 121 6.90 9.86 43.55
N ILE A 122 6.13 9.55 42.50
CA ILE A 122 4.72 9.92 42.37
C ILE A 122 3.92 8.66 42.07
N ILE A 123 2.77 8.52 42.71
CA ILE A 123 1.75 7.55 42.32
C ILE A 123 0.68 8.27 41.51
N GLU A 124 0.36 7.72 40.34
CA GLU A 124 -0.76 8.12 39.51
C GLU A 124 -1.98 7.24 39.84
N GLU A 125 -3.11 7.88 40.12
CA GLU A 125 -4.41 7.23 40.30
C GLU A 125 -5.42 7.91 39.37
N THR A 126 -6.31 7.14 38.74
CA THR A 126 -7.40 7.68 37.92
C THR A 126 -8.73 7.14 38.45
N ILE A 127 -9.69 8.03 38.70
CA ILE A 127 -11.01 7.70 39.23
C ILE A 127 -12.07 8.28 38.28
N PRO A 128 -12.97 7.47 37.69
CA PRO A 128 -13.01 6.00 37.72
C PRO A 128 -11.79 5.39 37.01
N ASP A 129 -11.55 4.09 37.20
CA ASP A 129 -10.48 3.37 36.52
C ASP A 129 -10.48 3.65 35.02
N SER A 130 -9.28 3.75 34.43
CA SER A 130 -9.07 4.15 33.03
C SER A 130 -9.80 3.29 32.01
N SER A 131 -10.22 2.08 32.39
CA SER A 131 -11.01 1.13 31.60
C SER A 131 -12.51 1.41 31.57
N THR A 132 -13.01 2.44 32.28
CA THR A 132 -14.45 2.69 32.46
C THR A 132 -14.89 4.13 32.13
N TYR A 133 -13.96 5.05 31.84
CA TYR A 133 -14.26 6.47 31.75
C TYR A 133 -13.67 7.17 30.52
N VAL A 134 -14.46 8.08 29.94
CA VAL A 134 -14.10 8.95 28.81
C VAL A 134 -14.27 10.40 29.21
N GLY A 135 -13.25 11.22 28.99
CA GLY A 135 -13.33 12.67 29.14
C GLY A 135 -11.98 13.33 29.01
N PHE A 136 -11.98 14.64 28.76
CA PHE A 136 -10.75 15.40 28.61
C PHE A 136 -10.53 16.33 29.79
N PHE A 137 -9.27 16.45 30.19
CA PHE A 137 -8.85 17.57 31.00
C PHE A 137 -8.92 18.84 30.16
N GLY A 138 -9.59 19.88 30.66
CA GLY A 138 -9.80 21.13 29.92
C GLY A 138 -11.04 21.20 29.03
N TYR A 139 -11.82 20.11 28.89
CA TYR A 139 -13.02 20.12 28.02
C TYR A 139 -14.05 21.18 28.43
N HIS A 140 -14.11 21.49 29.72
CA HIS A 140 -15.00 22.50 30.28
C HIS A 140 -14.78 23.90 29.71
N LEU A 141 -13.58 24.19 29.20
CA LEU A 141 -13.21 25.49 28.64
C LEU A 141 -13.62 25.66 27.18
N VAL A 142 -13.98 24.57 26.49
CA VAL A 142 -14.39 24.61 25.08
C VAL A 142 -15.72 25.36 24.96
N LYS A 143 -15.78 26.26 23.99
CA LYS A 143 -16.97 27.01 23.58
C LYS A 143 -17.30 26.72 22.13
N SER A 144 -18.54 26.95 21.74
CA SER A 144 -19.03 26.75 20.37
C SER A 144 -18.37 27.70 19.36
N VAL A 145 -17.85 28.84 19.83
CA VAL A 145 -17.10 29.82 19.03
C VAL A 145 -15.62 29.47 18.82
N ASP A 146 -15.10 28.45 19.53
CA ASP A 146 -13.69 28.10 19.43
C ASP A 146 -13.40 27.40 18.10
N VAL A 147 -12.78 28.15 17.19
CA VAL A 147 -12.41 27.67 15.85
C VAL A 147 -11.34 26.58 15.93
N GLU A 148 -10.39 26.69 16.87
CA GLU A 148 -9.24 25.79 16.99
C GLU A 148 -9.06 25.29 18.42
N THR A 149 -9.01 23.98 18.58
CA THR A 149 -8.72 23.30 19.85
C THR A 149 -7.47 22.45 19.73
N VAL A 150 -6.58 22.50 20.73
CA VAL A 150 -5.34 21.70 20.74
C VAL A 150 -5.54 20.46 21.59
N LEU A 151 -5.27 19.27 21.04
CA LEU A 151 -5.37 17.99 21.73
C LEU A 151 -3.97 17.45 22.08
N LEU A 152 -3.73 17.23 23.37
CA LEU A 152 -2.49 16.79 24.00
C LEU A 152 -2.70 15.46 24.73
N PHE A 153 -1.61 14.81 25.12
CA PHE A 153 -1.63 13.47 25.74
C PHE A 153 -1.34 13.48 27.25
N ASN A 154 -1.16 14.67 27.83
CA ASN A 154 -0.99 14.85 29.27
C ASN A 154 -1.33 16.28 29.69
N GLU A 155 -1.56 16.44 30.99
CA GLU A 155 -2.07 17.66 31.58
C GLU A 155 -1.03 18.80 31.59
N ALA A 156 0.26 18.48 31.74
CA ALA A 156 1.34 19.47 31.74
C ALA A 156 1.48 20.19 30.39
N ASP A 157 1.38 19.45 29.28
CA ASP A 157 1.43 20.03 27.93
C ASP A 157 0.19 20.87 27.65
N ALA A 158 -1.00 20.42 28.08
CA ALA A 158 -2.23 21.20 27.92
C ALA A 158 -2.16 22.55 28.66
N LEU A 159 -1.71 22.53 29.92
CA LEU A 159 -1.49 23.76 30.70
C LEU A 159 -0.45 24.67 30.02
N SER A 160 0.61 24.09 29.46
CA SER A 160 1.68 24.83 28.78
C SER A 160 1.19 25.54 27.52
N VAL A 161 0.41 24.85 26.69
CA VAL A 161 -0.20 25.43 25.49
C VAL A 161 -1.16 26.56 25.85
N HIS A 162 -2.03 26.35 26.85
CA HIS A 162 -2.98 27.37 27.27
C HIS A 162 -2.26 28.61 27.80
N GLN A 163 -1.24 28.44 28.65
CA GLN A 163 -0.49 29.55 29.21
C GLN A 163 0.32 30.32 28.15
N ALA A 164 0.88 29.62 27.16
CA ALA A 164 1.73 30.23 26.15
C ALA A 164 0.95 30.94 25.04
N ALA A 165 -0.13 30.30 24.54
CA ALA A 165 -0.84 30.74 23.35
C ALA A 165 -2.29 31.17 23.61
N GLY A 166 -2.82 30.98 24.83
CA GLY A 166 -4.21 31.29 25.17
C GLY A 166 -5.26 30.39 24.50
N LYS A 167 -4.83 29.40 23.71
CA LYS A 167 -5.69 28.44 23.01
C LYS A 167 -6.35 27.46 23.99
N VAL A 168 -7.53 26.97 23.64
CA VAL A 168 -8.17 25.90 24.42
C VAL A 168 -7.40 24.61 24.17
N ALA A 169 -6.84 24.06 25.25
CA ALA A 169 -6.00 22.88 25.20
C ALA A 169 -6.62 21.75 26.03
N LEU A 170 -6.75 20.58 25.42
CA LEU A 170 -7.34 19.38 25.98
C LEU A 170 -6.26 18.35 26.23
N ALA A 171 -6.32 17.62 27.34
CA ALA A 171 -5.51 16.41 27.51
C ALA A 171 -6.38 15.16 27.50
N VAL A 172 -6.04 14.22 26.63
CA VAL A 172 -6.62 12.87 26.60
C VAL A 172 -5.78 11.91 27.43
N HIS A 173 -6.44 10.95 28.08
CA HIS A 173 -5.78 9.87 28.80
C HIS A 173 -4.97 8.98 27.85
N ASP A 174 -3.81 8.49 28.26
CA ASP A 174 -2.93 7.68 27.40
C ASP A 174 -3.57 6.37 26.91
N GLN A 175 -4.50 5.80 27.69
CA GLN A 175 -5.17 4.52 27.39
C GLN A 175 -6.62 4.71 26.90
N TYR A 176 -6.86 5.57 25.91
CA TYR A 176 -8.22 5.77 25.34
C TYR A 176 -8.70 4.67 24.37
N GLY A 177 -7.92 3.60 24.17
CA GLY A 177 -8.21 2.54 23.19
C GLY A 177 -9.61 1.91 23.32
N PRO A 178 -10.05 1.50 24.53
CA PRO A 178 -11.38 0.93 24.76
C PRO A 178 -12.55 1.87 24.41
N PHE A 179 -12.28 3.17 24.28
CA PHE A 179 -13.29 4.21 24.15
C PHE A 179 -13.12 5.10 22.93
N GLN A 180 -12.37 4.62 21.94
CA GLN A 180 -12.04 5.39 20.75
C GLN A 180 -13.29 5.99 20.09
N ASN A 181 -14.40 5.26 19.99
CA ASN A 181 -15.62 5.77 19.36
C ASN A 181 -16.26 6.94 20.12
N GLN A 182 -16.32 6.86 21.46
CA GLN A 182 -16.91 7.89 22.29
C GLN A 182 -16.01 9.14 22.35
N LEU A 183 -14.69 8.93 22.35
CA LEU A 183 -13.68 9.98 22.20
C LEU A 183 -13.84 10.70 20.84
N LEU A 184 -13.97 9.93 19.75
CA LEU A 184 -14.15 10.48 18.40
C LEU A 184 -15.44 11.30 18.32
N SER A 185 -16.54 10.84 18.92
CA SER A 185 -17.79 11.61 18.98
C SER A 185 -17.60 13.00 19.59
N LEU A 186 -16.94 13.09 20.75
CA LEU A 186 -16.65 14.37 21.41
C LEU A 186 -15.70 15.25 20.59
N LEU A 187 -14.72 14.66 19.89
CA LEU A 187 -13.78 15.40 19.04
C LEU A 187 -14.44 15.85 17.73
N THR A 188 -15.42 15.12 17.19
CA THR A 188 -16.17 15.51 15.98
C THR A 188 -17.10 16.70 16.22
N GLU A 189 -17.48 16.98 17.48
CA GLU A 189 -18.17 18.23 17.83
C GLU A 189 -17.27 19.48 17.73
N LEU A 190 -15.95 19.32 17.50
CA LEU A 190 -15.00 20.42 17.40
C LEU A 190 -14.77 20.81 15.94
N ILE A 191 -14.66 22.13 15.68
CA ILE A 191 -14.51 22.68 14.32
C ILE A 191 -13.13 22.31 13.74
N HIS A 192 -12.04 22.67 14.42
CA HIS A 192 -10.68 22.25 14.06
C HIS A 192 -9.91 21.72 15.27
N VAL A 193 -9.31 20.53 15.11
CA VAL A 193 -8.51 19.86 16.13
C VAL A 193 -7.04 19.81 15.70
N ILE A 194 -6.16 20.39 16.50
CA ILE A 194 -4.70 20.34 16.33
C ILE A 194 -4.15 19.32 17.32
N ILE A 195 -3.64 18.19 16.83
CA ILE A 195 -3.06 17.15 17.67
C ILE A 195 -1.57 17.42 17.84
N TRP A 196 -1.12 17.60 19.08
CA TRP A 196 0.30 17.73 19.42
C TRP A 196 0.69 16.63 20.40
N PRO A 197 1.09 15.45 19.88
CA PRO A 197 1.60 14.38 20.72
C PRO A 197 3.05 14.67 21.13
N PRO A 198 3.49 14.18 22.30
CA PRO A 198 4.92 14.14 22.59
C PRO A 198 5.63 13.20 21.59
N PRO A 199 6.93 13.41 21.31
CA PRO A 199 7.64 12.72 20.22
C PRO A 199 7.52 11.20 20.25
N GLU A 200 7.60 10.60 21.44
CA GLU A 200 7.49 9.16 21.67
C GLU A 200 6.08 8.60 21.39
N LYS A 201 5.05 9.47 21.35
CA LYS A 201 3.65 9.09 21.07
C LYS A 201 3.16 9.58 19.71
N TYR A 202 4.05 10.04 18.83
CA TYR A 202 3.69 10.58 17.52
C TYR A 202 2.86 9.60 16.67
N ASN A 203 3.27 8.32 16.62
CA ASN A 203 2.54 7.29 15.87
C ASN A 203 1.10 7.12 16.34
N ARG A 204 0.86 7.26 17.66
CA ARG A 204 -0.47 7.19 18.26
C ARG A 204 -1.32 8.40 17.88
N GLY A 205 -0.73 9.61 17.94
CA GLY A 205 -1.38 10.82 17.44
C GLY A 205 -1.73 10.73 15.95
N LYS A 206 -0.87 10.12 15.14
CA LYS A 206 -1.11 9.88 13.70
C LYS A 206 -2.27 8.92 13.45
N LEU A 207 -2.42 7.86 14.25
CA LEU A 207 -3.57 6.96 14.16
C LEU A 207 -4.87 7.67 14.52
N LEU A 208 -4.86 8.45 15.61
CA LEU A 208 -6.02 9.24 16.02
C LEU A 208 -6.43 10.27 14.95
N ALA A 209 -5.45 10.96 14.37
CA ALA A 209 -5.66 11.91 13.28
C ALA A 209 -6.34 11.27 12.06
N LYS A 210 -5.94 10.04 11.70
CA LYS A 210 -6.56 9.28 10.60
C LYS A 210 -7.98 8.82 10.90
N SER A 211 -8.31 8.57 12.17
CA SER A 211 -9.65 8.18 12.59
C SER A 211 -10.63 9.37 12.64
N LEU A 212 -10.12 10.60 12.69
CA LEU A 212 -10.91 11.81 12.55
C LEU A 212 -11.09 12.14 11.07
N THR A 213 -12.22 12.74 10.71
CA THR A 213 -12.48 13.17 9.33
C THR A 213 -11.38 14.13 8.86
N SER A 214 -10.79 13.82 7.70
CA SER A 214 -9.56 14.44 7.18
C SER A 214 -9.65 15.95 6.93
N THR A 215 -10.85 16.53 6.93
CA THR A 215 -11.06 17.97 6.69
C THR A 215 -10.78 18.85 7.91
N ASN A 216 -10.81 18.29 9.13
CA ASN A 216 -10.85 19.10 10.37
C ASN A 216 -9.66 18.86 11.31
N CYS A 217 -8.65 18.09 10.91
CA CYS A 217 -7.54 17.69 11.78
C CYS A 217 -6.16 18.10 11.26
N HIS A 218 -5.34 18.69 12.15
CA HIS A 218 -3.93 18.98 11.92
C HIS A 218 -3.08 18.15 12.90
N LEU A 219 -1.91 17.72 12.46
CA LEU A 219 -0.97 16.96 13.29
C LEU A 219 0.38 17.67 13.31
N ILE A 220 0.85 18.01 14.50
CA ILE A 220 2.18 18.60 14.67
C ILE A 220 3.22 17.50 14.59
N SER A 221 4.13 17.63 13.63
CA SER A 221 5.25 16.71 13.46
C SER A 221 6.36 16.99 14.50
N PRO A 222 7.13 15.97 14.94
CA PRO A 222 8.27 16.18 15.84
C PRO A 222 9.32 17.14 15.24
N ALA A 223 9.49 17.12 13.92
CA ALA A 223 10.39 18.05 13.24
C ALA A 223 9.94 19.51 13.39
N SER A 224 8.64 19.78 13.27
CA SER A 224 8.05 21.13 13.39
C SER A 224 8.24 21.73 14.78
N CYS A 225 8.29 20.89 15.83
CA CYS A 225 8.48 21.33 17.22
C CYS A 225 9.89 21.05 17.78
N LYS A 226 10.90 20.82 16.93
CA LYS A 226 12.29 20.53 17.35
C LYS A 226 12.42 19.34 18.32
N ASN A 227 11.57 18.33 18.16
CA ASN A 227 11.44 17.17 19.03
C ASN A 227 11.14 17.53 20.50
N MET A 228 10.52 18.69 20.76
CA MET A 228 10.10 19.10 22.10
C MET A 228 8.60 18.92 22.28
N ARG A 229 8.19 18.54 23.49
CA ARG A 229 6.80 18.64 23.95
C ARG A 229 6.50 20.06 24.46
N ALA A 230 5.23 20.40 24.61
CA ALA A 230 4.82 21.76 24.95
C ALA A 230 5.37 22.24 26.31
N ALA A 231 5.46 21.37 27.32
CA ALA A 231 6.06 21.70 28.61
C ALA A 231 7.56 22.09 28.50
N ASP A 232 8.34 21.33 27.72
CA ASP A 232 9.76 21.61 27.49
C ASP A 232 9.95 22.90 26.68
N ALA A 233 9.09 23.10 25.67
CA ALA A 233 9.07 24.32 24.89
C ALA A 233 8.80 25.56 25.76
N LEU A 234 7.85 25.47 26.70
CA LEU A 234 7.54 26.56 27.63
C LEU A 234 8.69 26.87 28.60
N ALA A 235 9.48 25.86 28.99
CA ALA A 235 10.62 26.03 29.88
C ALA A 235 11.77 26.85 29.26
N LEU A 236 11.78 27.06 27.93
CA LEU A 236 12.79 27.87 27.25
C LEU A 236 12.65 29.37 27.60
N PRO A 237 13.67 29.98 28.24
CA PRO A 237 13.61 31.38 28.65
C PRO A 237 13.44 32.33 27.45
N GLY A 238 12.48 33.26 27.55
CA GLY A 238 12.25 34.34 26.57
C GLY A 238 11.69 33.92 25.21
N LYS A 239 11.83 32.66 24.80
CA LYS A 239 11.42 32.16 23.46
C LYS A 239 10.31 31.10 23.48
N GLY A 240 10.05 30.48 24.64
CA GLY A 240 9.11 29.35 24.71
C GLY A 240 7.69 29.66 24.25
N ARG A 241 7.16 30.83 24.61
CA ARG A 241 5.81 31.26 24.17
C ARG A 241 5.71 31.45 22.66
N GLN A 242 6.72 32.09 22.07
CA GLN A 242 6.78 32.33 20.62
C GLN A 242 6.92 31.01 19.86
N LEU A 243 7.71 30.07 20.38
CA LEU A 243 7.86 28.75 19.79
C LEU A 243 6.52 27.99 19.76
N ILE A 244 5.81 27.93 20.90
CA ILE A 244 4.50 27.27 20.99
C ILE A 244 3.49 27.89 20.01
N ALA A 245 3.39 29.22 19.98
CA ALA A 245 2.50 29.91 19.06
C ALA A 245 2.87 29.67 17.58
N GLY A 246 4.17 29.65 17.25
CA GLY A 246 4.68 29.36 15.92
C GLY A 246 4.38 27.93 15.47
N VAL A 247 4.56 26.95 16.35
CA VAL A 247 4.28 25.52 16.09
C VAL A 247 2.79 25.30 15.81
N ILE A 248 1.90 25.92 16.59
CA ILE A 248 0.45 25.85 16.38
C ILE A 248 0.07 26.50 15.05
N LYS A 249 0.66 27.65 14.70
CA LYS A 249 0.36 28.35 13.44
C LYS A 249 0.90 27.61 12.20
N ALA A 250 2.01 26.90 12.35
CA ALA A 250 2.66 26.16 11.27
C ALA A 250 2.18 24.69 11.17
N CYS A 251 1.11 24.31 11.86
CA CYS A 251 0.65 22.92 11.84
C CYS A 251 0.17 22.51 10.45
N GLU A 252 0.63 21.35 9.98
CA GLU A 252 0.27 20.82 8.67
C GLU A 252 -1.03 20.01 8.74
N ARG A 253 -1.81 20.08 7.65
CA ARG A 253 -2.99 19.22 7.48
C ARG A 253 -2.54 17.78 7.34
N VAL A 254 -3.26 16.87 7.96
CA VAL A 254 -3.02 15.44 7.81
C VAL A 254 -3.51 15.03 6.43
N GLU A 255 -2.61 15.07 5.44
CA GLU A 255 -2.94 14.65 4.08
C GLU A 255 -3.16 13.14 4.03
N GLU A 256 -4.29 12.74 3.46
CA GLU A 256 -4.56 11.35 3.15
C GLU A 256 -3.73 10.93 1.94
N LYS A 257 -2.63 10.19 2.17
CA LYS A 257 -1.70 9.76 1.11
C LYS A 257 -2.33 8.90 0.00
N SER A 258 -3.51 8.33 0.24
CA SER A 258 -4.27 7.54 -0.75
C SER A 258 -4.99 8.39 -1.79
N LEU A 259 -5.18 9.68 -1.56
CA LEU A 259 -5.97 10.55 -2.43
C LEU A 259 -5.07 11.58 -3.14
N SER A 260 -5.18 11.63 -4.46
CA SER A 260 -4.54 12.63 -5.30
C SER A 260 -5.60 13.47 -6.02
N THR A 261 -5.33 14.76 -6.20
CA THR A 261 -6.21 15.68 -6.93
C THR A 261 -5.62 16.01 -8.29
N PHE A 262 -6.45 16.42 -9.25
CA PHE A 262 -5.99 16.81 -10.59
C PHE A 262 -4.86 17.85 -10.55
N ASP A 263 -4.93 18.82 -9.63
CA ASP A 263 -3.88 19.84 -9.46
C ASP A 263 -2.53 19.22 -9.10
N LYS A 264 -2.52 18.22 -8.20
CA LYS A 264 -1.30 17.50 -7.79
C LYS A 264 -0.77 16.56 -8.89
N LEU A 265 -1.63 16.11 -9.80
CA LEU A 265 -1.28 15.15 -10.86
C LEU A 265 -0.80 15.82 -12.16
N LYS A 266 -0.81 17.15 -12.26
CA LYS A 266 -0.49 17.88 -13.49
C LYS A 266 0.89 17.53 -14.06
N GLU A 267 1.92 17.48 -13.22
CA GLU A 267 3.28 17.18 -13.68
C GLU A 267 3.43 15.70 -14.08
N LEU A 268 2.86 14.77 -13.31
CA LEU A 268 2.81 13.35 -13.69
C LEU A 268 2.06 13.13 -15.02
N THR A 269 1.00 13.91 -15.26
CA THR A 269 0.23 13.87 -16.51
C THR A 269 1.06 14.40 -17.68
N LYS A 270 1.80 15.50 -17.49
CA LYS A 270 2.73 16.00 -18.52
C LYS A 270 3.82 14.98 -18.85
N GLU A 271 4.42 14.38 -17.83
CA GLU A 271 5.43 13.34 -18.00
C GLU A 271 4.89 12.17 -18.81
N TYR A 272 3.62 11.80 -18.59
CA TYR A 272 3.00 10.74 -19.39
C TYR A 272 2.87 11.06 -20.90
N TYR A 273 2.59 12.32 -21.27
CA TYR A 273 2.45 12.70 -22.69
C TYR A 273 3.76 13.06 -23.37
N TYR A 274 4.65 13.74 -22.65
CA TYR A 274 5.88 14.32 -23.19
C TYR A 274 7.13 13.54 -22.78
N GLY A 275 7.01 12.59 -21.86
CA GLY A 275 8.09 11.73 -21.40
C GLY A 275 8.58 10.81 -22.51
N TYR A 276 9.90 10.61 -22.54
CA TYR A 276 10.55 9.73 -23.50
C TYR A 276 10.00 8.31 -23.37
N GLY A 277 9.47 7.78 -24.46
CA GLY A 277 8.98 6.40 -24.53
C GLY A 277 7.61 6.13 -23.89
N SER A 278 6.92 7.12 -23.35
CA SER A 278 5.63 6.92 -22.67
C SER A 278 4.47 6.61 -23.64
N VAL A 279 4.37 7.32 -24.76
CA VAL A 279 3.27 7.12 -25.74
C VAL A 279 3.66 6.15 -26.85
N SER A 280 4.83 6.33 -27.47
CA SER A 280 5.28 5.54 -28.63
C SER A 280 6.30 4.44 -28.31
N GLY A 281 6.63 4.21 -27.03
CA GLY A 281 7.73 3.32 -26.67
C GLY A 281 9.11 3.94 -26.87
N ILE A 282 10.10 3.31 -26.25
CA ILE A 282 11.52 3.70 -26.31
C ILE A 282 12.18 3.29 -27.64
N CYS A 283 11.59 2.33 -28.36
CA CYS A 283 12.01 1.91 -29.69
C CYS A 283 10.84 1.28 -30.46
N LYS A 284 11.05 0.97 -31.75
CA LYS A 284 10.07 0.33 -32.65
C LYS A 284 10.69 -0.96 -33.21
N TRP A 285 9.88 -1.97 -33.49
CA TRP A 285 10.41 -3.19 -34.12
C TRP A 285 10.93 -2.87 -35.52
N SER A 286 12.19 -3.19 -35.81
CA SER A 286 12.81 -2.95 -37.11
C SER A 286 12.67 -4.16 -38.02
N ARG A 287 12.95 -5.36 -37.48
CA ARG A 287 12.78 -6.64 -38.16
C ARG A 287 11.31 -7.04 -38.25
N PHE A 288 10.53 -6.72 -37.21
CA PHE A 288 9.10 -6.99 -37.14
C PHE A 288 8.26 -5.72 -37.29
N SER A 289 8.51 -4.95 -38.35
CA SER A 289 7.88 -3.65 -38.58
C SER A 289 6.34 -3.69 -38.56
N ALA A 290 5.74 -4.79 -39.01
CA ALA A 290 4.30 -5.06 -38.93
C ALA A 290 3.73 -4.91 -37.51
N LEU A 291 4.49 -5.29 -36.46
CA LEU A 291 4.06 -5.17 -35.07
C LEU A 291 3.85 -3.71 -34.64
N ASN A 292 4.55 -2.75 -35.25
CA ASN A 292 4.39 -1.33 -34.89
C ASN A 292 3.00 -0.81 -35.21
N ASN A 293 2.31 -1.38 -36.20
CA ASN A 293 0.94 -0.99 -36.56
C ASN A 293 -0.03 -1.31 -35.42
N TYR A 294 0.24 -2.39 -34.69
CA TYR A 294 -0.63 -2.92 -33.65
C TYR A 294 -0.20 -2.49 -32.25
N LEU A 295 1.07 -2.70 -31.88
CA LEU A 295 1.58 -2.45 -30.53
C LEU A 295 2.01 -0.98 -30.30
N LYS A 296 2.14 -0.20 -31.38
CA LYS A 296 2.51 1.23 -31.39
C LYS A 296 3.87 1.54 -30.75
N GLY A 297 4.76 0.55 -30.70
CA GLY A 297 6.14 0.64 -30.18
C GLY A 297 6.37 -0.09 -28.86
N PHE A 298 7.64 -0.26 -28.49
CA PHE A 298 8.09 -1.05 -27.35
C PHE A 298 8.23 -0.16 -26.10
N ARG A 299 7.38 -0.36 -25.08
CA ARG A 299 7.30 0.50 -23.88
C ARG A 299 7.85 -0.18 -22.63
N LEU A 300 8.48 0.60 -21.76
CA LEU A 300 8.85 0.17 -20.42
C LEU A 300 7.61 0.07 -19.52
N GLY A 301 7.68 -0.77 -18.48
CA GLY A 301 6.57 -0.99 -17.56
C GLY A 301 5.45 -1.90 -18.10
N GLU A 302 5.61 -2.46 -19.30
CA GLU A 302 4.66 -3.38 -19.93
C GLU A 302 5.09 -4.85 -19.81
N LEU A 303 4.09 -5.73 -19.73
CA LEU A 303 4.25 -7.18 -19.85
C LEU A 303 3.69 -7.67 -21.20
N THR A 304 4.55 -8.27 -22.03
CA THR A 304 4.16 -8.93 -23.28
C THR A 304 4.28 -10.45 -23.13
N LEU A 305 3.24 -11.19 -23.48
CA LEU A 305 3.26 -12.65 -23.50
C LEU A 305 3.22 -13.19 -24.92
N ILE A 306 4.09 -14.14 -25.23
CA ILE A 306 4.13 -14.88 -26.49
C ILE A 306 3.64 -16.31 -26.23
N GLY A 307 2.39 -16.57 -26.63
CA GLY A 307 1.71 -17.85 -26.50
C GLY A 307 1.75 -18.70 -27.77
N GLY A 308 1.42 -19.99 -27.62
CA GLY A 308 1.30 -20.92 -28.74
C GLY A 308 1.50 -22.38 -28.31
N GLY A 309 1.17 -23.31 -29.19
CA GLY A 309 1.30 -24.75 -28.94
C GLY A 309 2.74 -25.24 -28.75
N SER A 310 2.91 -26.50 -28.36
CA SER A 310 4.25 -27.10 -28.29
C SER A 310 4.90 -27.13 -29.68
N ALA A 311 6.20 -26.84 -29.74
CA ALA A 311 7.01 -26.84 -30.96
C ALA A 311 6.53 -25.91 -32.11
N CYS A 312 5.69 -24.90 -31.86
CA CYS A 312 5.26 -23.95 -32.90
C CYS A 312 6.28 -22.83 -33.21
N GLY A 313 7.50 -22.90 -32.66
CA GLY A 313 8.55 -21.90 -32.93
C GLY A 313 8.61 -20.70 -31.99
N LYS A 314 7.88 -20.70 -30.85
CA LYS A 314 7.86 -19.61 -29.85
C LYS A 314 9.24 -19.08 -29.47
N LYS A 315 10.16 -19.98 -29.11
CA LYS A 315 11.50 -19.61 -28.62
C LYS A 315 12.35 -19.01 -29.73
N THR A 316 12.25 -19.57 -30.94
CA THR A 316 12.94 -19.05 -32.14
C THR A 316 12.44 -17.65 -32.50
N PHE A 317 11.12 -17.42 -32.44
CA PHE A 317 10.53 -16.11 -32.64
C PHE A 317 10.92 -15.12 -31.53
N LEU A 318 10.88 -15.55 -30.26
CA LEU A 318 11.28 -14.74 -29.11
C LEU A 318 12.76 -14.34 -29.17
N ALA A 319 13.63 -15.23 -29.67
CA ALA A 319 15.06 -14.95 -29.87
C ALA A 319 15.26 -13.79 -30.84
N GLU A 320 14.61 -13.85 -32.01
CA GLU A 320 14.71 -12.78 -33.00
C GLU A 320 14.02 -11.49 -32.51
N TYR A 321 12.91 -11.62 -31.78
CA TYR A 321 12.19 -10.49 -31.21
C TYR A 321 13.07 -9.72 -30.22
N ALA A 322 13.74 -10.42 -29.31
CA ALA A 322 14.65 -9.80 -28.36
C ALA A 322 15.90 -9.24 -29.06
N LEU A 323 16.41 -9.92 -30.09
CA LEU A 323 17.54 -9.46 -30.88
C LEU A 323 17.22 -8.16 -31.63
N ASP A 324 16.03 -8.03 -32.23
CA ASP A 324 15.56 -6.81 -32.90
C ASP A 324 15.58 -5.60 -31.96
N ILE A 325 15.10 -5.78 -30.74
CA ILE A 325 15.08 -4.74 -29.70
C ILE A 325 16.50 -4.43 -29.22
N CYS A 326 17.31 -5.45 -28.97
CA CYS A 326 18.69 -5.28 -28.48
C CYS A 326 19.62 -4.63 -29.51
N CYS A 327 19.42 -4.89 -30.81
CA CYS A 327 20.14 -4.22 -31.91
C CYS A 327 19.92 -2.69 -31.92
N GLN A 328 18.84 -2.21 -31.29
CA GLN A 328 18.55 -0.78 -31.13
C GLN A 328 19.10 -0.22 -29.81
N ASN A 329 20.10 -0.90 -29.23
CA ASN A 329 20.79 -0.53 -28.00
C ASN A 329 19.90 -0.52 -26.74
N VAL A 330 18.84 -1.33 -26.73
CA VAL A 330 18.06 -1.61 -25.53
C VAL A 330 18.76 -2.73 -24.75
N SER A 331 19.13 -2.45 -23.50
CA SER A 331 19.80 -3.41 -22.62
C SER A 331 18.86 -4.58 -22.28
N THR A 332 19.19 -5.78 -22.76
CA THR A 332 18.32 -6.97 -22.70
C THR A 332 18.93 -8.06 -21.83
N LEU A 333 18.18 -8.51 -20.82
CA LEU A 333 18.49 -9.67 -19.99
C LEU A 333 17.61 -10.85 -20.39
N TRP A 334 18.22 -11.97 -20.77
CA TRP A 334 17.54 -13.22 -21.03
C TRP A 334 17.66 -14.17 -19.84
N CYS A 335 16.53 -14.51 -19.22
CA CYS A 335 16.42 -15.52 -18.16
C CYS A 335 16.17 -16.89 -18.80
N CYS A 336 17.25 -17.68 -18.92
CA CYS A 336 17.23 -19.00 -19.54
C CYS A 336 16.75 -20.05 -18.52
N LEU A 337 15.45 -20.32 -18.51
CA LEU A 337 14.83 -21.34 -17.63
C LEU A 337 14.62 -22.68 -18.35
N GLU A 338 14.33 -22.67 -19.66
CA GLU A 338 14.08 -23.89 -20.44
C GLU A 338 15.19 -24.17 -21.46
N LEU A 339 15.57 -23.19 -22.29
CA LEU A 339 16.55 -23.39 -23.35
C LEU A 339 18.00 -23.23 -22.82
N PRO A 340 18.92 -24.19 -23.10
CA PRO A 340 20.33 -24.03 -22.75
C PRO A 340 20.96 -22.83 -23.47
N VAL A 341 21.73 -22.02 -22.73
CA VAL A 341 22.37 -20.78 -23.24
C VAL A 341 23.17 -21.01 -24.53
N GLY A 342 23.89 -22.14 -24.66
CA GLY A 342 24.64 -22.47 -25.88
C GLY A 342 23.75 -22.63 -27.13
N ARG A 343 22.55 -23.21 -26.99
CA ARG A 343 21.59 -23.35 -28.10
C ARG A 343 20.95 -22.02 -28.47
N LEU A 344 20.63 -21.21 -27.46
CA LEU A 344 20.11 -19.86 -27.65
C LEU A 344 21.11 -18.98 -28.41
N THR A 345 22.35 -18.92 -27.93
CA THR A 345 23.41 -18.10 -28.53
C THR A 345 23.74 -18.53 -29.96
N ALA A 346 23.77 -19.83 -30.26
CA ALA A 346 23.90 -20.32 -31.64
C ALA A 346 22.77 -19.79 -32.55
N THR A 347 21.53 -19.85 -32.08
CA THR A 347 20.35 -19.34 -32.81
C THR A 347 20.44 -17.83 -33.02
N LEU A 348 20.87 -17.08 -32.00
CA LEU A 348 21.04 -15.63 -32.09
C LEU A 348 22.14 -15.24 -33.10
N VAL A 349 23.25 -15.98 -33.17
CA VAL A 349 24.32 -15.73 -34.15
C VAL A 349 23.82 -15.92 -35.57
N GLU A 350 23.11 -17.02 -35.85
CA GLU A 350 22.51 -17.28 -37.17
C GLU A 350 21.47 -16.21 -37.54
N GLN A 351 20.59 -15.83 -36.60
CA GLN A 351 19.59 -14.78 -36.82
C GLN A 351 20.22 -13.39 -36.97
N PHE A 352 21.35 -13.12 -36.31
CA PHE A 352 22.06 -11.85 -36.42
C PHE A 352 22.73 -11.71 -37.79
N SER A 353 23.42 -12.76 -38.24
CA SER A 353 24.18 -12.80 -39.49
C SER A 353 23.32 -13.05 -40.75
N LYS A 354 22.13 -13.66 -40.61
CA LYS A 354 21.20 -13.95 -41.70
C LYS A 354 21.88 -14.74 -42.83
N ASP A 355 21.54 -14.48 -44.10
CA ASP A 355 22.06 -15.22 -45.26
C ASP A 355 23.59 -15.06 -45.40
N ALA A 356 24.16 -13.96 -44.89
CA ALA A 356 25.60 -13.70 -44.92
C ALA A 356 26.44 -14.71 -44.10
N PHE A 357 25.81 -15.55 -43.29
CA PHE A 357 26.47 -16.66 -42.62
C PHE A 357 26.76 -17.84 -43.54
N PHE A 358 25.96 -18.04 -44.59
CA PHE A 358 25.95 -19.26 -45.42
C PHE A 358 26.42 -19.04 -46.87
N GLU A 359 26.75 -17.81 -47.29
CA GLU A 359 27.22 -17.54 -48.65
C GLU A 359 28.62 -18.16 -48.92
N GLU A 360 28.70 -19.08 -49.89
CA GLU A 360 29.91 -19.86 -50.21
C GLU A 360 31.02 -19.10 -50.98
N ASN A 361 30.80 -17.85 -51.42
CA ASN A 361 31.75 -17.17 -52.31
C ASN A 361 32.71 -16.20 -51.59
N THR A 362 33.90 -16.72 -51.26
CA THR A 362 35.22 -16.04 -51.28
C THR A 362 35.59 -14.95 -50.27
N ASN A 363 34.75 -14.60 -49.29
CA ASN A 363 35.17 -13.83 -48.11
C ASN A 363 34.40 -14.30 -46.86
N GLN A 364 34.60 -15.56 -46.45
CA GLN A 364 34.00 -16.07 -45.21
C GLN A 364 34.40 -15.18 -44.04
N ARG A 365 33.45 -14.39 -43.53
CA ARG A 365 33.54 -13.85 -42.18
C ARG A 365 33.32 -15.04 -41.25
N SER A 366 34.35 -15.45 -40.53
CA SER A 366 34.32 -16.63 -39.66
C SER A 366 33.20 -16.52 -38.62
N PHE A 367 32.79 -17.66 -38.05
CA PHE A 367 31.95 -17.69 -36.85
C PHE A 367 32.44 -16.67 -35.80
N ASP A 368 33.76 -16.56 -35.63
CA ASP A 368 34.39 -15.62 -34.69
C ASP A 368 34.06 -14.15 -35.01
N TYR A 369 34.07 -13.75 -36.29
CA TYR A 369 33.69 -12.37 -36.68
C TYR A 369 32.26 -12.04 -36.23
N TRP A 370 31.30 -12.91 -36.58
CA TRP A 370 29.90 -12.65 -36.24
C TRP A 370 29.65 -12.74 -34.73
N TYR A 371 30.38 -13.60 -34.05
CA TYR A 371 30.36 -13.72 -32.60
C TYR A 371 30.92 -12.45 -31.92
N GLU A 372 32.01 -11.88 -32.44
CA GLU A 372 32.55 -10.60 -31.95
C GLU A 372 31.57 -9.44 -32.16
N GLU A 373 30.92 -9.37 -33.33
CA GLU A 373 29.96 -8.30 -33.62
C GLU A 373 28.71 -8.40 -32.73
N ILE A 374 28.12 -9.59 -32.57
CA ILE A 374 26.95 -9.77 -31.70
C ILE A 374 27.31 -9.54 -30.22
N SER A 375 28.55 -9.84 -29.81
CA SER A 375 29.04 -9.63 -28.44
C SER A 375 29.13 -8.14 -28.05
N ARG A 376 29.07 -7.22 -29.01
CA ARG A 376 28.98 -5.77 -28.74
C ARG A 376 27.59 -5.31 -28.32
N LEU A 377 26.55 -6.12 -28.56
CA LEU A 377 25.19 -5.79 -28.14
C LEU A 377 25.05 -5.87 -26.62
N PRO A 378 24.21 -5.02 -25.99
CA PRO A 378 23.97 -5.04 -24.55
C PRO A 378 23.03 -6.20 -24.15
N MET A 379 23.37 -7.43 -24.55
CA MET A 379 22.60 -8.64 -24.25
C MET A 379 23.29 -9.46 -23.15
N TYR A 380 22.53 -9.81 -22.11
CA TYR A 380 23.01 -10.56 -20.95
C TYR A 380 22.19 -11.84 -20.77
N PHE A 381 22.82 -12.90 -20.27
CA PHE A 381 22.16 -14.18 -20.06
C PHE A 381 22.25 -14.58 -18.58
N ALA A 382 21.10 -14.81 -17.94
CA ALA A 382 21.00 -15.40 -16.63
C ALA A 382 20.75 -16.90 -16.77
N LYS A 383 21.67 -17.71 -16.23
CA LYS A 383 21.55 -19.16 -16.16
C LYS A 383 21.10 -19.56 -14.76
N PHE A 384 20.17 -20.50 -14.69
CA PHE A 384 19.69 -21.09 -13.45
C PHE A 384 19.99 -22.59 -13.44
N ASP A 385 20.54 -23.10 -12.32
CA ASP A 385 21.07 -24.46 -12.26
C ASP A 385 19.99 -25.55 -12.22
N LYS A 386 18.73 -25.20 -11.93
CA LYS A 386 17.61 -26.15 -11.84
C LYS A 386 16.31 -25.58 -12.45
N VAL A 387 15.90 -26.15 -13.59
CA VAL A 387 14.60 -25.94 -14.23
C VAL A 387 13.46 -26.31 -13.26
N GLY A 388 12.43 -25.48 -13.13
CA GLY A 388 11.28 -25.75 -12.23
C GLY A 388 11.52 -25.44 -10.74
N PHE A 389 12.74 -25.09 -10.33
CA PHE A 389 13.07 -24.69 -8.96
C PHE A 389 13.44 -23.22 -8.81
N THR A 390 13.47 -22.48 -9.93
CA THR A 390 13.80 -21.05 -9.94
C THR A 390 12.58 -20.25 -9.53
N LYS A 391 12.72 -19.45 -8.48
CA LYS A 391 11.67 -18.55 -8.00
C LYS A 391 11.70 -17.24 -8.77
N LEU A 392 10.56 -16.56 -8.88
CA LEU A 392 10.51 -15.20 -9.40
C LEU A 392 11.45 -14.27 -8.60
N LYS A 393 11.58 -14.50 -7.29
CA LYS A 393 12.52 -13.76 -6.43
C LYS A 393 13.98 -13.89 -6.90
N ASP A 394 14.39 -15.06 -7.37
CA ASP A 394 15.77 -15.29 -7.83
C ASP A 394 16.05 -14.46 -9.09
N ILE A 395 15.05 -14.33 -9.97
CA ILE A 395 15.12 -13.44 -11.14
C ILE A 395 15.23 -11.97 -10.69
N VAL A 396 14.43 -11.55 -9.70
CA VAL A 396 14.52 -10.19 -9.13
C VAL A 396 15.89 -9.91 -8.55
N GLU A 397 16.50 -10.86 -7.84
CA GLU A 397 17.86 -10.71 -7.29
C GLU A 397 18.93 -10.58 -8.38
N VAL A 398 18.77 -11.25 -9.53
CA VAL A 398 19.64 -11.06 -10.69
C VAL A 398 19.45 -9.67 -11.29
N ILE A 399 18.19 -9.23 -11.46
CA ILE A 399 17.86 -7.89 -11.97
C ILE A 399 18.47 -6.82 -11.07
N ASP A 400 18.29 -6.92 -9.75
CA ASP A 400 18.79 -5.93 -8.79
C ASP A 400 20.33 -5.85 -8.79
N ARG A 401 21.03 -6.98 -8.96
CA ARG A 401 22.49 -6.99 -9.13
C ARG A 401 22.94 -6.32 -10.43
N LEU A 402 22.21 -6.53 -11.53
CA LEU A 402 22.54 -5.93 -12.82
C LEU A 402 22.14 -4.45 -12.90
N ALA A 403 21.05 -4.05 -12.24
CA ALA A 403 20.58 -2.67 -12.16
C ALA A 403 21.62 -1.73 -11.52
N ALA A 404 22.46 -2.25 -10.62
CA ALA A 404 23.55 -1.49 -10.01
C ALA A 404 24.68 -1.09 -10.99
N SER A 405 24.72 -1.65 -12.21
CA SER A 405 25.84 -1.42 -13.15
C SER A 405 25.47 -1.28 -14.63
N LYS A 406 24.32 -1.81 -15.09
CA LYS A 406 24.04 -2.05 -16.52
C LYS A 406 22.61 -1.68 -16.98
N GLU A 407 21.83 -0.98 -16.16
CA GLU A 407 20.48 -0.47 -16.45
C GLU A 407 19.66 -1.34 -17.43
N VAL A 408 19.22 -2.51 -16.99
CA VAL A 408 18.45 -3.45 -17.83
C VAL A 408 17.06 -2.87 -18.13
N GLN A 409 16.72 -2.79 -19.41
CA GLN A 409 15.46 -2.20 -19.90
C GLN A 409 14.48 -3.25 -20.43
N HIS A 410 14.98 -4.36 -20.96
CA HIS A 410 14.18 -5.48 -21.47
C HIS A 410 14.56 -6.77 -20.76
N ILE A 411 13.58 -7.51 -20.27
CA ILE A 411 13.77 -8.80 -19.62
C ILE A 411 12.98 -9.84 -20.38
N VAL A 412 13.66 -10.91 -20.80
CA VAL A 412 13.06 -12.06 -21.48
C VAL A 412 13.00 -13.24 -20.52
N ILE A 413 11.84 -13.86 -20.36
CA ILE A 413 11.65 -15.06 -19.51
C ILE A 413 11.25 -16.25 -20.39
N ASP A 414 12.16 -17.21 -20.52
CA ASP A 414 12.00 -18.41 -21.36
C ASP A 414 12.14 -19.69 -20.51
N ASP A 415 11.06 -20.35 -20.08
CA ASP A 415 9.63 -20.04 -20.24
C ASP A 415 9.02 -19.61 -18.89
N VAL A 416 8.02 -18.74 -18.89
CA VAL A 416 7.31 -18.34 -17.65
C VAL A 416 6.73 -19.56 -16.93
N THR A 417 6.33 -20.59 -17.67
CA THR A 417 5.81 -21.84 -17.08
C THR A 417 6.88 -22.68 -16.37
N ALA A 418 8.16 -22.36 -16.55
CA ALA A 418 9.27 -23.04 -15.88
C ALA A 418 9.59 -22.47 -14.48
N LEU A 419 8.87 -21.43 -14.05
CA LEU A 419 8.98 -20.89 -12.70
C LEU A 419 8.50 -21.90 -11.64
N GLN A 420 9.14 -21.86 -10.48
CA GLN A 420 8.77 -22.75 -9.38
C GLN A 420 7.35 -22.47 -8.89
N GLU A 421 6.96 -21.21 -8.81
CA GLU A 421 5.61 -20.79 -8.43
C GLU A 421 4.57 -21.37 -9.39
N TRP A 422 4.92 -21.52 -10.67
CA TRP A 422 4.07 -22.18 -11.65
C TRP A 422 3.93 -23.68 -11.37
N THR A 423 5.07 -24.34 -11.12
CA THR A 423 5.12 -25.79 -10.86
C THR A 423 4.45 -26.20 -9.55
N LEU A 424 4.54 -25.35 -8.52
CA LEU A 424 4.00 -25.61 -7.18
C LEU A 424 2.58 -25.09 -6.96
N ALA A 425 2.02 -24.36 -7.93
CA ALA A 425 0.67 -23.84 -7.82
C ALA A 425 -0.34 -24.96 -7.63
N LYS A 426 -1.08 -24.92 -6.52
CA LYS A 426 -2.06 -25.96 -6.20
C LYS A 426 -3.35 -25.72 -6.95
N ASN A 427 -3.71 -24.45 -7.11
CA ASN A 427 -4.94 -24.00 -7.76
C ASN A 427 -4.63 -22.86 -8.75
N GLY A 428 -5.56 -22.56 -9.67
CA GLY A 428 -5.44 -21.43 -10.60
C GLY A 428 -5.24 -20.07 -9.92
N TYR A 429 -5.66 -19.89 -8.66
CA TYR A 429 -5.42 -18.65 -7.91
C TYR A 429 -3.94 -18.36 -7.67
N ASP A 430 -3.12 -19.37 -7.38
CA ASP A 430 -1.68 -19.20 -7.15
C ASP A 430 -0.97 -18.76 -8.44
N LEU A 431 -1.47 -19.24 -9.59
CA LEU A 431 -0.98 -18.86 -10.93
C LEU A 431 -1.34 -17.41 -11.28
N ASN A 432 -2.45 -16.88 -10.75
CA ASN A 432 -2.83 -15.48 -10.94
C ASN A 432 -1.80 -14.51 -10.34
N LEU A 433 -1.20 -14.89 -9.20
CA LEU A 433 -0.25 -14.04 -8.50
C LEU A 433 1.04 -13.88 -9.31
N ILE A 434 1.46 -14.89 -10.07
CA ILE A 434 2.69 -14.84 -10.87
C ILE A 434 2.63 -13.73 -11.92
N PHE A 435 1.56 -13.66 -12.72
CA PHE A 435 1.43 -12.64 -13.76
C PHE A 435 1.21 -11.24 -13.19
N SER A 436 0.49 -11.14 -12.06
CA SER A 436 0.34 -9.87 -11.32
C SER A 436 1.70 -9.38 -10.79
N ASP A 437 2.51 -10.29 -10.25
CA ASP A 437 3.83 -9.99 -9.72
C ASP A 437 4.83 -9.63 -10.82
N LEU A 438 4.78 -10.32 -11.97
CA LEU A 438 5.56 -9.97 -13.16
C LEU A 438 5.20 -8.57 -13.68
N ARG A 439 3.91 -8.27 -13.80
CA ARG A 439 3.45 -6.93 -14.21
C ARG A 439 3.88 -5.85 -13.22
N ARG A 440 3.75 -6.13 -11.91
CA ARG A 440 4.22 -5.21 -10.85
C ARG A 440 5.73 -5.02 -10.93
N LEU A 441 6.49 -6.07 -11.22
CA LEU A 441 7.93 -6.00 -11.40
C LEU A 441 8.30 -5.10 -12.58
N ALA A 442 7.66 -5.29 -13.74
CA ALA A 442 7.84 -4.45 -14.93
C ALA A 442 7.61 -2.96 -14.60
N GLN A 443 6.51 -2.65 -13.91
CA GLN A 443 6.14 -1.28 -13.52
C GLN A 443 7.10 -0.68 -12.50
N ASN A 444 7.44 -1.42 -11.45
CA ASN A 444 8.29 -0.93 -10.37
C ASN A 444 9.74 -0.71 -10.79
N ARG A 445 10.25 -1.53 -11.71
CA ARG A 445 11.60 -1.44 -12.25
C ARG A 445 11.67 -0.66 -13.56
N ASN A 446 10.52 -0.18 -14.05
CA ASN A 446 10.38 0.50 -15.33
C ASN A 446 11.12 -0.23 -16.45
N CYS A 447 10.90 -1.54 -16.55
CA CYS A 447 11.45 -2.41 -17.59
C CYS A 447 10.32 -3.09 -18.35
N HIS A 448 10.57 -3.50 -19.60
CA HIS A 448 9.64 -4.32 -20.35
C HIS A 448 9.93 -5.80 -20.09
N ILE A 449 8.90 -6.58 -19.80
CA ILE A 449 9.04 -8.04 -19.64
C ILE A 449 8.38 -8.74 -20.82
N THR A 450 9.12 -9.61 -21.52
CA THR A 450 8.58 -10.51 -22.54
C THR A 450 8.70 -11.95 -22.09
N GLY A 451 7.59 -12.62 -21.86
CA GLY A 451 7.56 -14.02 -21.45
C GLY A 451 7.02 -14.93 -22.55
N SER A 452 7.62 -16.10 -22.76
CA SER A 452 6.92 -17.17 -23.48
C SER A 452 5.96 -17.90 -22.53
N MET A 453 4.89 -18.47 -23.08
CA MET A 453 4.02 -19.41 -22.38
C MET A 453 3.47 -20.48 -23.32
N LEU A 454 3.27 -21.69 -22.80
CA LEU A 454 2.53 -22.73 -23.52
C LEU A 454 1.03 -22.46 -23.46
N LEU A 455 0.39 -22.38 -24.63
CA LEU A 455 -1.08 -22.38 -24.73
C LEU A 455 -1.56 -23.78 -25.10
N SER A 456 -2.47 -24.32 -24.29
CA SER A 456 -3.28 -25.48 -24.66
C SER A 456 -4.16 -25.12 -25.86
N LYS A 457 -4.36 -26.07 -26.79
CA LYS A 457 -5.27 -25.86 -27.92
C LYS A 457 -6.67 -25.58 -27.37
N LEU A 458 -7.27 -24.45 -27.77
CA LEU A 458 -8.72 -24.22 -27.70
C LEU A 458 -9.41 -25.12 -28.76
N GLN A 459 -9.23 -26.44 -28.67
CA GLN A 459 -9.86 -27.35 -29.61
C GLN A 459 -11.37 -27.41 -29.32
N ASN A 460 -12.17 -26.94 -30.27
CA ASN A 460 -13.59 -27.28 -30.38
C ASN A 460 -13.73 -28.78 -30.69
N SER A 461 -14.04 -29.63 -29.70
CA SER A 461 -14.93 -30.79 -29.87
C SER A 461 -15.04 -31.61 -28.57
N LYS A 462 -16.25 -31.65 -28.00
CA LYS A 462 -16.94 -32.78 -27.33
C LYS A 462 -16.26 -33.63 -26.24
N ASP A 463 -14.96 -33.50 -25.97
CA ASP A 463 -14.19 -34.26 -24.96
C ASP A 463 -13.60 -33.37 -23.85
N ASN A 464 -14.26 -32.24 -23.55
CA ASN A 464 -13.81 -31.21 -22.60
C ASN A 464 -14.02 -31.52 -21.11
N ASN A 465 -13.83 -32.78 -20.68
CA ASN A 465 -14.12 -33.18 -19.29
C ASN A 465 -12.88 -33.49 -18.44
N ASN A 466 -11.66 -33.12 -18.87
CA ASN A 466 -10.47 -33.28 -18.04
C ASN A 466 -10.21 -32.01 -17.22
N ALA A 467 -10.12 -32.14 -15.90
CA ALA A 467 -9.92 -31.04 -14.95
C ALA A 467 -8.66 -30.19 -15.26
N ASP A 468 -7.59 -30.85 -15.73
CA ASP A 468 -6.32 -30.20 -16.07
C ASP A 468 -6.44 -29.21 -17.24
N THR A 469 -7.26 -29.55 -18.26
CA THR A 469 -7.50 -28.67 -19.42
C THR A 469 -8.28 -27.43 -19.01
N LEU A 470 -9.29 -27.59 -18.14
CA LEU A 470 -10.07 -26.47 -17.62
C LEU A 470 -9.21 -25.54 -16.76
N GLN A 471 -8.33 -26.11 -15.93
CA GLN A 471 -7.37 -25.35 -15.13
C GLN A 471 -6.39 -24.58 -16.02
N GLN A 472 -5.80 -25.20 -17.03
CA GLN A 472 -4.88 -24.53 -17.95
C GLN A 472 -5.56 -23.41 -18.73
N ASN A 473 -6.80 -23.60 -19.18
CA ASN A 473 -7.55 -22.56 -19.89
C ASN A 473 -7.88 -21.36 -18.98
N ALA A 474 -8.24 -21.61 -17.72
CA ALA A 474 -8.45 -20.54 -16.74
C ALA A 474 -7.17 -19.71 -16.52
N VAL A 475 -6.02 -20.38 -16.48
CA VAL A 475 -4.71 -19.74 -16.32
C VAL A 475 -4.33 -18.93 -17.56
N ASN A 476 -4.53 -19.47 -18.76
CA ASN A 476 -4.30 -18.75 -20.01
C ASN A 476 -5.14 -17.45 -20.04
N MET A 477 -6.42 -17.52 -19.66
CA MET A 477 -7.28 -16.33 -19.59
C MET A 477 -6.78 -15.29 -18.57
N GLN A 478 -6.27 -15.72 -17.41
CA GLN A 478 -5.71 -14.80 -16.44
C GLN A 478 -4.39 -14.18 -16.92
N ALA A 479 -3.50 -14.96 -17.52
CA ALA A 479 -2.27 -14.48 -18.14
C ALA A 479 -2.59 -13.35 -19.14
N MET A 480 -3.61 -13.59 -19.97
CA MET A 480 -4.13 -12.61 -20.92
C MET A 480 -4.75 -11.40 -20.25
N LYS A 481 -5.39 -11.54 -19.08
CA LYS A 481 -5.95 -10.41 -18.32
C LYS A 481 -4.86 -9.49 -17.79
N GLU A 482 -3.78 -10.05 -17.26
CA GLU A 482 -2.70 -9.25 -16.66
C GLU A 482 -1.75 -8.65 -17.68
N ALA A 483 -1.37 -9.40 -18.73
CA ALA A 483 -0.44 -8.91 -19.75
C ALA A 483 -0.97 -7.66 -20.48
N ASP A 484 -0.08 -6.72 -20.81
CA ASP A 484 -0.42 -5.55 -21.62
C ASP A 484 -0.59 -5.91 -23.09
N ASN A 485 0.24 -6.84 -23.58
CA ASN A 485 0.20 -7.35 -24.95
C ASN A 485 0.22 -8.89 -24.95
N VAL A 486 -0.57 -9.51 -25.81
CA VAL A 486 -0.61 -10.97 -25.99
C VAL A 486 -0.50 -11.30 -27.48
N LEU A 487 0.59 -11.98 -27.83
CA LEU A 487 0.89 -12.47 -29.18
C LEU A 487 0.78 -14.00 -29.18
N VAL A 488 0.10 -14.57 -30.16
CA VAL A 488 -0.11 -16.03 -30.25
C VAL A 488 0.35 -16.56 -31.60
N ILE A 489 1.25 -17.54 -31.56
CA ILE A 489 1.69 -18.26 -32.75
C ILE A 489 0.77 -19.46 -32.97
N CYS A 490 0.04 -19.42 -34.07
CA CYS A 490 -0.87 -20.46 -34.53
C CYS A 490 -0.25 -21.21 -35.71
N THR A 491 -0.33 -22.54 -35.71
CA THR A 491 0.15 -23.38 -36.82
C THR A 491 -1.05 -24.08 -37.46
N LYS A 492 -1.25 -23.85 -38.75
CA LYS A 492 -2.21 -24.58 -39.57
C LYS A 492 -1.50 -25.71 -40.30
N LYS A 493 -2.12 -26.89 -40.33
CA LYS A 493 -1.68 -27.99 -41.19
C LYS A 493 -2.37 -27.83 -42.55
N LEU A 494 -1.59 -27.67 -43.61
CA LEU A 494 -2.13 -27.83 -44.97
C LEU A 494 -2.33 -29.34 -45.23
N ALA A 495 -3.19 -29.68 -46.19
CA ALA A 495 -3.61 -31.05 -46.44
C ALA A 495 -2.43 -32.04 -46.64
N GLN A 496 -2.65 -33.30 -46.28
CA GLN A 496 -1.66 -34.36 -46.34
C GLN A 496 -1.40 -34.80 -47.78
N ASP A 497 -0.28 -34.37 -48.37
CA ASP A 497 0.38 -35.16 -49.41
C ASP A 497 1.54 -35.95 -48.78
N ILE A 498 1.71 -37.18 -49.27
CA ILE A 498 2.22 -38.38 -48.57
C ILE A 498 3.69 -38.31 -48.10
N THR A 499 4.40 -37.20 -48.32
CA THR A 499 5.84 -37.11 -48.04
C THR A 499 6.31 -35.83 -47.33
N ASP A 500 5.53 -34.74 -47.32
CA ASP A 500 5.90 -33.51 -46.58
C ASP A 500 4.63 -32.81 -46.05
N VAL A 501 4.54 -32.65 -44.73
CA VAL A 501 3.47 -31.85 -44.11
C VAL A 501 3.87 -30.39 -44.14
N GLU A 502 3.31 -29.62 -45.06
CA GLU A 502 3.48 -28.17 -45.05
C GLU A 502 2.67 -27.55 -43.91
N HIS A 503 3.34 -26.72 -43.12
CA HIS A 503 2.78 -26.01 -41.99
C HIS A 503 2.83 -24.51 -42.28
N GLU A 504 1.68 -23.85 -42.24
CA GLU A 504 1.60 -22.39 -42.27
C GLU A 504 1.53 -21.86 -40.83
N ASN A 505 2.44 -20.95 -40.49
CA ASN A 505 2.44 -20.28 -39.19
C ASN A 505 1.86 -18.88 -39.33
N PHE A 506 1.04 -18.48 -38.37
CA PHE A 506 0.39 -17.18 -38.29
C PHE A 506 0.59 -16.60 -36.89
N LEU A 507 0.84 -15.30 -36.82
CA LEU A 507 0.86 -14.54 -35.58
C LEU A 507 -0.48 -13.82 -35.43
N GLN A 508 -1.17 -14.11 -34.33
CA GLN A 508 -2.37 -13.42 -33.92
C GLN A 508 -2.08 -12.51 -32.74
N ILE A 509 -2.64 -11.30 -32.75
CA ILE A 509 -2.55 -10.37 -31.62
C ILE A 509 -3.86 -10.44 -30.87
N TRP A 510 -3.87 -11.18 -29.76
CA TRP A 510 -5.09 -11.37 -28.96
C TRP A 510 -5.39 -10.18 -28.04
N LYS A 511 -4.36 -9.41 -27.68
CA LYS A 511 -4.51 -8.23 -26.81
C LYS A 511 -3.42 -7.20 -27.07
N THR A 512 -3.82 -5.93 -27.02
CA THR A 512 -2.93 -4.80 -26.81
C THR A 512 -3.66 -3.75 -25.98
N ARG A 513 -3.00 -3.20 -24.96
CA ARG A 513 -3.58 -2.12 -24.14
C ARG A 513 -3.54 -0.75 -24.84
N ARG A 514 -2.64 -0.56 -25.81
CA ARG A 514 -2.35 0.75 -26.44
C ARG A 514 -2.69 0.82 -27.93
N GLY A 515 -2.83 -0.32 -28.61
CA GLY A 515 -3.29 -0.37 -30.01
C GLY A 515 -4.79 -0.15 -30.11
N GLY A 516 -5.20 0.70 -31.06
CA GLY A 516 -6.59 1.17 -31.19
C GLY A 516 -7.50 0.32 -32.06
N ASP A 517 -6.97 -0.57 -32.92
CA ASP A 517 -7.80 -1.38 -33.83
C ASP A 517 -7.30 -2.83 -33.81
N LEU A 518 -7.79 -3.61 -32.84
CA LEU A 518 -7.76 -5.06 -32.94
C LEU A 518 -8.87 -5.47 -33.90
N VAL A 519 -8.58 -5.48 -35.20
CA VAL A 519 -9.42 -6.24 -36.11
C VAL A 519 -9.11 -7.71 -35.82
N LEU A 520 -9.97 -8.36 -35.03
CA LEU A 520 -9.87 -9.77 -34.64
C LEU A 520 -9.70 -10.73 -35.85
N SER A 521 -9.91 -10.25 -37.08
CA SER A 521 -9.70 -10.98 -38.33
C SER A 521 -8.32 -10.81 -38.98
N ASN A 522 -7.44 -9.92 -38.50
CA ASN A 522 -6.13 -9.72 -39.11
C ASN A 522 -5.12 -10.73 -38.53
N TYR A 523 -4.76 -11.73 -39.33
CA TYR A 523 -3.60 -12.57 -39.05
C TYR A 523 -2.36 -12.01 -39.75
N ILE A 524 -1.22 -12.14 -39.09
CA ILE A 524 0.08 -11.78 -39.66
C ILE A 524 0.73 -13.10 -40.07
N GLU A 525 0.93 -13.30 -41.37
CA GLU A 525 1.61 -14.47 -41.90
C GLU A 525 3.06 -14.50 -41.40
N MET A 526 3.50 -15.67 -40.94
CA MET A 526 4.85 -15.89 -40.43
C MET A 526 5.62 -16.82 -41.37
N ASN A 527 6.53 -16.26 -42.14
CA ASN A 527 7.39 -17.03 -43.03
C ASN A 527 8.71 -17.35 -42.33
N PHE A 528 8.97 -18.64 -42.09
CA PHE A 528 10.19 -19.10 -41.43
C PHE A 528 11.25 -19.50 -42.45
N ASN A 529 12.40 -18.82 -42.45
CA ASN A 529 13.56 -19.22 -43.24
C ASN A 529 14.37 -20.26 -42.44
N ARG A 530 14.41 -21.50 -42.94
CA ARG A 530 15.10 -22.62 -42.28
C ARG A 530 16.61 -22.42 -42.17
N MET A 531 17.23 -21.72 -43.12
CA MET A 531 18.68 -21.49 -43.14
C MET A 531 19.06 -20.47 -42.07
N THR A 532 18.43 -19.30 -42.08
CA THR A 532 18.77 -18.19 -41.17
C THR A 532 18.10 -18.27 -39.81
N LYS A 533 17.12 -19.18 -39.67
CA LYS A 533 16.21 -19.27 -38.52
C LYS A 533 15.46 -17.97 -38.23
N CYS A 534 15.33 -17.09 -39.21
CA CYS A 534 14.57 -15.84 -39.12
C CYS A 534 13.11 -16.03 -39.51
N TYR A 535 12.24 -15.21 -38.93
CA TYR A 535 10.86 -15.03 -39.34
C TYR A 535 10.71 -13.72 -40.11
N THR A 536 9.86 -13.74 -41.14
CA THR A 536 9.33 -12.54 -41.78
C THR A 536 7.83 -12.45 -41.49
N LEU A 537 7.38 -11.26 -41.10
CA LEU A 537 5.98 -10.98 -40.80
C LEU A 537 5.34 -10.18 -41.94
N THR A 538 4.34 -10.75 -42.59
CA THR A 538 3.56 -10.11 -43.65
C THR A 538 2.11 -9.94 -43.20
N VAL A 539 1.57 -8.71 -43.29
CA VAL A 539 0.16 -8.47 -42.99
C VAL A 539 -0.66 -8.97 -44.17
N GLY A 540 -1.47 -10.01 -43.97
CA GLY A 540 -2.32 -10.58 -45.02
C GLY A 540 -3.63 -9.80 -45.17
N ASP A 541 -4.09 -9.61 -46.42
CA ASP A 541 -5.40 -9.01 -46.77
C ASP A 541 -6.58 -10.02 -46.72
N ARG A 542 -6.33 -11.26 -46.29
CA ARG A 542 -7.28 -12.38 -46.42
C ARG A 542 -8.11 -12.56 -45.14
N ALA A 543 -9.41 -12.81 -45.29
CA ALA A 543 -10.31 -13.12 -44.19
C ALA A 543 -9.96 -14.48 -43.54
N LEU A 544 -10.27 -14.64 -42.24
CA LEU A 544 -10.11 -15.88 -41.47
C LEU A 544 -10.52 -17.12 -42.30
N PRO A 545 -9.60 -18.07 -42.57
CA PRO A 545 -9.97 -19.36 -43.11
C PRO A 545 -10.90 -20.08 -42.13
N GLU A 546 -12.01 -20.64 -42.62
CA GLU A 546 -12.94 -21.43 -41.79
C GLU A 546 -12.18 -22.49 -40.97
N GLY A 547 -12.43 -22.55 -39.66
CA GLY A 547 -11.87 -23.55 -38.76
C GLY A 547 -10.66 -23.10 -37.92
N THR A 548 -10.31 -21.81 -37.92
CA THR A 548 -9.24 -21.27 -37.06
C THR A 548 -9.85 -20.57 -35.83
N TYR A 549 -9.85 -21.24 -34.68
CA TYR A 549 -10.17 -20.65 -33.37
C TYR A 549 -9.12 -21.06 -32.33
#